data_AF-A0A9E6JTG9-F1
#
_entry.id   AF-A0A9E6JTG9-F1
#
_cell.length_a   1.000
_cell.length_b   1.000
_cell.length_c   1.000
_cell.angle_alpha   90.00
_cell.angle_beta   90.00
_cell.angle_gamma   90.00
#
_symmetry.space_group_name_H-M   'P 1'
#
loop_
_entity.id
_entity.type
_entity.pdbx_description
1 polymer ?
#
loop_
_entity_poly.entity_id
_entity_poly.type
_entity_poly.pdbx_seq_one_letter_code
_entity_poly.pdbx_strand_id
1 'polypeptide(L)'
;MHRNYFTLYHAAMELDEKLRDGYIFELCSRNKNELTISFITSEGTHFQLIVITGSQSFNLYTSEGLNRKKRNTAKLFRSIEEDGVTGVEMSPFDREIKIHLESGTTLLLQLFTARTNVLLLRDSIVIDAFKHREQLAGTTCLAQNNQKSIIHQLEALSRNHAGFMAASFDQLPGFDRALYRELIERT
;
A
#
# COMPACT_ATOMS: atom_id res chain seq x y z
N MET A 1 3.73 14.45 6.77
CA MET A 1 3.00 13.20 7.01
C MET A 1 3.70 12.08 6.26
N HIS A 2 4.06 11.03 6.99
CA HIS A 2 5.13 10.11 6.65
C HIS A 2 4.83 9.31 5.37
N ARG A 3 5.65 9.54 4.35
CA ARG A 3 5.64 8.79 3.07
C ARG A 3 6.87 7.92 2.92
N ASN A 4 7.71 7.91 3.95
CA ASN A 4 8.87 7.06 3.98
C ASN A 4 8.40 5.61 4.00
N TYR A 5 9.24 4.78 3.41
CA TYR A 5 9.03 3.36 3.28
C TYR A 5 8.78 2.69 4.64
N PHE A 6 9.49 3.09 5.69
CA PHE A 6 9.45 2.43 7.00
C PHE A 6 8.14 2.63 7.74
N THR A 7 7.53 3.80 7.64
CA THR A 7 6.19 4.02 8.21
C THR A 7 5.16 3.15 7.49
N LEU A 8 5.25 3.01 6.17
CA LEU A 8 4.37 2.12 5.40
C LEU A 8 4.65 0.65 5.69
N TYR A 9 5.91 0.30 5.92
CA TYR A 9 6.32 -1.04 6.34
C TYR A 9 5.65 -1.45 7.65
N HIS A 10 5.71 -0.59 8.68
CA HIS A 10 5.01 -0.84 9.95
C HIS A 10 3.49 -0.82 9.78
N ALA A 11 2.96 0.09 8.95
CA ALA A 11 1.53 0.11 8.66
C ALA A 11 1.07 -1.20 7.98
N ALA A 12 1.87 -1.78 7.08
CA ALA A 12 1.55 -3.06 6.46
C ALA A 12 1.54 -4.21 7.49
N MET A 13 2.46 -4.20 8.46
CA MET A 13 2.46 -5.16 9.56
C MET A 13 1.22 -5.03 10.45
N GLU A 14 0.86 -3.81 10.86
CA GLU A 14 -0.37 -3.56 11.64
C GLU A 14 -1.63 -3.97 10.86
N LEU A 15 -1.63 -3.76 9.54
CA LEU A 15 -2.71 -4.22 8.67
C LEU A 15 -2.76 -5.74 8.58
N ASP A 16 -1.61 -6.43 8.50
CA ASP A 16 -1.57 -7.89 8.48
C ASP A 16 -2.18 -8.47 9.76
N GLU A 17 -1.74 -7.98 10.92
CA GLU A 17 -2.26 -8.39 12.24
C GLU A 17 -3.77 -8.19 12.35
N LYS A 18 -4.30 -7.12 11.76
CA LYS A 18 -5.73 -6.76 11.87
C LYS A 18 -6.63 -7.42 10.82
N LEU A 19 -6.10 -7.69 9.62
CA LEU A 19 -6.90 -8.12 8.47
C LEU A 19 -6.79 -9.61 8.15
N ARG A 20 -5.70 -10.27 8.57
CA ARG A 20 -5.51 -11.71 8.36
C ARG A 20 -6.69 -12.51 8.92
N ASP A 21 -7.11 -13.52 8.17
CA ASP A 21 -8.26 -14.38 8.44
C ASP A 21 -9.62 -13.64 8.47
N GLY A 22 -9.64 -12.36 8.09
CA GLY A 22 -10.85 -11.60 7.77
C GLY A 22 -11.22 -11.73 6.28
N TYR A 23 -12.13 -10.90 5.81
CA TYR A 23 -12.52 -10.85 4.40
C TYR A 23 -12.89 -9.45 3.93
N ILE A 24 -12.88 -9.26 2.61
CA ILE A 24 -13.31 -8.01 1.98
C ILE A 24 -14.83 -7.91 2.00
N PHE A 25 -15.37 -6.90 2.68
CA PHE A 25 -16.80 -6.63 2.68
C PHE A 25 -17.24 -5.90 1.40
N GLU A 26 -16.59 -4.79 1.06
CA GLU A 26 -16.84 -4.05 -0.18
C GLU A 26 -15.71 -3.07 -0.51
N LEU A 27 -15.55 -2.75 -1.80
CA LEU A 27 -14.73 -1.65 -2.27
C LEU A 27 -15.59 -0.59 -2.92
N CYS A 28 -15.45 0.65 -2.47
CA CYS A 28 -16.39 1.68 -2.85
C CYS A 28 -15.74 3.05 -2.94
N SER A 29 -16.18 3.87 -3.90
CA SER A 29 -15.69 5.24 -4.07
C SER A 29 -16.81 6.25 -3.84
N ARG A 30 -16.61 7.14 -2.88
CA ARG A 30 -17.57 8.20 -2.50
C ARG A 30 -17.18 9.56 -3.05
N ASN A 31 -15.89 9.85 -3.03
CA ASN A 31 -15.31 11.07 -3.55
C ASN A 31 -14.39 10.72 -4.73
N LYS A 32 -14.30 11.65 -5.69
CA LYS A 32 -13.34 11.51 -6.78
C LYS A 32 -11.94 11.33 -6.19
N ASN A 33 -11.21 10.32 -6.68
CA ASN A 33 -9.88 9.95 -6.22
C ASN A 33 -9.79 9.39 -4.80
N GLU A 34 -10.89 8.93 -4.21
CA GLU A 34 -10.91 8.25 -2.91
C GLU A 34 -11.52 6.86 -3.07
N LEU A 35 -10.79 5.85 -2.61
CA LEU A 35 -11.26 4.47 -2.54
C LEU A 35 -11.33 4.05 -1.08
N THR A 36 -12.47 3.55 -0.65
CA THR A 36 -12.65 2.89 0.64
C THR A 36 -12.71 1.39 0.42
N ILE A 37 -11.84 0.66 1.10
CA ILE A 37 -11.82 -0.79 1.16
C ILE A 37 -12.33 -1.17 2.54
N SER A 38 -13.50 -1.80 2.60
CA SER A 38 -14.11 -2.23 3.86
C SER A 38 -13.86 -3.71 4.05
N PHE A 39 -13.49 -4.08 5.27
CA PHE A 39 -13.21 -5.43 5.70
C PHE A 39 -14.10 -5.81 6.88
N ILE A 40 -14.33 -7.11 7.02
CA ILE A 40 -14.69 -7.73 8.30
C ILE A 40 -13.45 -8.46 8.79
N THR A 41 -12.98 -8.10 9.99
CA THR A 41 -11.84 -8.78 10.62
C THR A 41 -12.24 -10.19 11.08
N SER A 42 -11.26 -10.99 11.46
CA SER A 42 -11.50 -12.31 12.07
C SER A 42 -12.34 -12.26 13.36
N GLU A 43 -12.32 -11.12 14.06
CA GLU A 43 -13.16 -10.85 15.23
C GLU A 43 -14.59 -10.41 14.89
N GLY A 44 -14.93 -10.31 13.60
CA GLY A 44 -16.24 -9.83 13.14
C GLY A 44 -16.41 -8.31 13.21
N THR A 45 -15.33 -7.55 13.41
CA THR A 45 -15.38 -6.09 13.50
C THR A 45 -15.24 -5.45 12.12
N HIS A 46 -15.93 -4.31 11.94
CA HIS A 46 -15.79 -3.54 10.70
C HIS A 46 -14.54 -2.68 10.74
N PHE A 47 -13.74 -2.78 9.68
CA PHE A 47 -12.55 -1.98 9.48
C PHE A 47 -12.52 -1.40 8.08
N GLN A 48 -12.06 -0.16 7.94
CA GLN A 48 -11.96 0.52 6.66
C GLN A 48 -10.53 0.99 6.43
N LEU A 49 -10.03 0.72 5.23
CA LEU A 49 -8.82 1.30 4.68
C LEU A 49 -9.20 2.30 3.58
N ILE A 50 -8.81 3.55 3.76
CA ILE A 50 -9.13 4.62 2.82
C ILE A 50 -7.86 5.04 2.09
N VAL A 51 -7.89 4.93 0.76
CA VAL A 51 -6.81 5.30 -0.14
C VAL A 51 -7.18 6.58 -0.88
N ILE A 52 -6.39 7.63 -0.67
CA ILE A 52 -6.51 8.91 -1.39
C ILE A 52 -5.51 8.92 -2.52
N THR A 53 -6.01 9.07 -3.74
CA THR A 53 -5.20 9.00 -4.95
C THR A 53 -5.02 10.36 -5.62
N GLY A 54 -5.76 11.39 -5.19
CA GLY A 54 -5.84 12.69 -5.88
C GLY A 54 -5.04 13.81 -5.24
N SER A 55 -4.36 13.55 -4.11
CA SER A 55 -3.70 14.59 -3.32
C SER A 55 -2.19 14.40 -3.31
N GLN A 56 -1.47 15.53 -3.24
CA GLN A 56 -0.01 15.50 -3.06
C GLN A 56 0.40 15.34 -1.59
N SER A 57 -0.54 15.32 -0.62
CA SER A 57 -0.25 15.46 0.81
C SER A 57 -0.41 14.15 1.59
N PHE A 58 -1.46 13.36 1.32
CA PHE A 58 -1.77 12.12 2.01
C PHE A 58 -2.50 11.09 1.15
N ASN A 59 -2.17 9.80 1.35
CA ASN A 59 -2.64 8.72 0.49
C ASN A 59 -3.32 7.54 1.22
N LEU A 60 -3.21 7.39 2.55
CA LEU A 60 -3.67 6.16 3.22
C LEU A 60 -4.01 6.36 4.70
N TYR A 61 -5.24 6.04 5.12
CA TYR A 61 -5.62 6.00 6.54
C TYR A 61 -6.64 4.92 6.82
N THR A 62 -6.84 4.64 8.10
CA THR A 62 -7.77 3.63 8.60
C THR A 62 -8.94 4.29 9.36
N SER A 63 -10.08 3.60 9.41
CA SER A 63 -11.23 3.98 10.23
C SER A 63 -11.89 2.72 10.76
N GLU A 64 -12.35 2.76 12.02
CA GLU A 64 -13.12 1.67 12.61
C GLU A 64 -14.62 1.88 12.40
N GLY A 65 -15.35 0.78 12.34
CA GLY A 65 -16.79 0.77 12.16
C GLY A 65 -17.24 1.00 10.71
N LEU A 66 -18.57 1.01 10.53
CA LEU A 66 -19.20 1.33 9.25
C LEU A 66 -19.60 2.80 9.22
N ASN A 67 -18.89 3.61 8.46
CA ASN A 67 -19.34 4.95 8.12
C ASN A 67 -20.46 4.88 7.04
N ARG A 68 -21.63 4.30 7.33
CA ARG A 68 -22.76 4.23 6.38
C ARG A 68 -23.49 5.58 6.30
N LYS A 69 -23.00 6.49 5.46
CA LYS A 69 -23.80 7.61 4.93
C LYS A 69 -24.25 7.25 3.52
N LYS A 70 -25.56 7.19 3.33
CA LYS A 70 -26.36 6.64 2.22
C LYS A 70 -26.19 7.35 0.86
N ARG A 71 -25.01 7.89 0.54
CA ARG A 71 -24.77 8.70 -0.67
C ARG A 71 -24.27 7.83 -1.83
N ASN A 72 -24.57 8.26 -3.06
CA ASN A 72 -24.16 7.65 -4.33
C ASN A 72 -22.72 7.13 -4.28
N THR A 73 -22.55 5.83 -4.10
CA THR A 73 -21.24 5.19 -3.97
C THR A 73 -21.08 4.21 -5.13
N ALA A 74 -20.01 4.37 -5.91
CA ALA A 74 -19.69 3.40 -6.96
C ALA A 74 -19.03 2.17 -6.33
N LYS A 75 -19.65 1.00 -6.47
CA LYS A 75 -19.05 -0.29 -6.11
C LYS A 75 -17.99 -0.68 -7.15
N LEU A 76 -16.78 -0.97 -6.69
CA LEU A 76 -15.61 -1.31 -7.49
C LEU A 76 -15.11 -2.70 -7.09
N PHE A 77 -14.30 -3.35 -7.93
CA PHE A 77 -13.68 -4.65 -7.62
C PHE A 77 -14.66 -5.72 -7.11
N ARG A 78 -15.87 -5.80 -7.69
CA ARG A 78 -16.92 -6.69 -7.18
C ARG A 78 -16.56 -8.18 -7.19
N SER A 79 -15.57 -8.56 -7.99
CA SER A 79 -15.09 -9.95 -8.10
C SER A 79 -14.37 -10.48 -6.86
N ILE A 80 -14.04 -9.60 -5.91
CA ILE A 80 -13.34 -9.95 -4.66
C ILE A 80 -14.15 -9.55 -3.41
N GLU A 81 -15.43 -9.19 -3.56
CA GLU A 81 -16.32 -9.11 -2.40
C GLU A 81 -16.41 -10.51 -1.78
N GLU A 82 -16.37 -10.58 -0.44
CA GLU A 82 -16.36 -11.81 0.37
C GLU A 82 -15.09 -12.68 0.25
N ASP A 83 -14.07 -12.22 -0.48
CA ASP A 83 -12.80 -12.95 -0.59
C ASP A 83 -11.98 -12.79 0.69
N GLY A 84 -11.48 -13.92 1.22
CA GLY A 84 -10.73 -13.99 2.46
C GLY A 84 -9.34 -13.38 2.33
N VAL A 85 -8.86 -12.72 3.38
CA VAL A 85 -7.52 -12.12 3.42
C VAL A 85 -6.54 -13.11 4.03
N THR A 86 -5.58 -13.57 3.24
CA THR A 86 -4.55 -14.53 3.69
C THR A 86 -3.31 -13.83 4.24
N GLY A 87 -3.16 -12.52 3.99
CA GLY A 87 -2.10 -11.71 4.56
C GLY A 87 -1.91 -10.37 3.86
N VAL A 88 -1.13 -9.51 4.51
CA VAL A 88 -0.73 -8.19 4.03
C VAL A 88 0.79 -8.07 4.12
N GLU A 89 1.42 -7.58 3.06
CA GLU A 89 2.87 -7.36 3.05
C GLU A 89 3.24 -6.02 2.42
N MET A 90 4.38 -5.47 2.85
CA MET A 90 5.05 -4.38 2.17
C MET A 90 6.03 -4.94 1.14
N SER A 91 6.00 -4.42 -0.08
CA SER A 91 7.01 -4.74 -1.10
C SER A 91 8.40 -4.38 -0.57
N PRO A 92 9.41 -5.26 -0.66
CA PRO A 92 10.75 -4.98 -0.14
C PRO A 92 11.52 -3.95 -0.99
N PHE A 93 10.96 -3.51 -2.12
CA PHE A 93 11.64 -2.72 -3.15
C PHE A 93 11.12 -1.29 -3.25
N ASP A 94 9.84 -1.06 -2.94
CA ASP A 94 9.22 0.26 -3.07
C ASP A 94 7.95 0.35 -2.21
N ARG A 95 7.28 1.51 -2.27
CA ARG A 95 6.09 1.87 -1.49
C ARG A 95 4.81 1.26 -2.03
N GLU A 96 4.76 -0.06 -1.97
CA GLU A 96 3.61 -0.86 -2.38
C GLU A 96 3.18 -1.80 -1.26
N ILE A 97 1.90 -1.72 -0.88
CA ILE A 97 1.28 -2.66 0.06
C ILE A 97 0.47 -3.67 -0.75
N LYS A 98 0.64 -4.95 -0.48
CA LYS A 98 -0.12 -6.03 -1.09
C LYS A 98 -1.03 -6.67 -0.06
N ILE A 99 -2.28 -6.90 -0.43
CA ILE A 99 -3.25 -7.69 0.33
C ILE A 99 -3.53 -8.94 -0.49
N HIS A 100 -3.12 -10.09 0.03
CA HIS A 100 -3.29 -11.40 -0.60
C HIS A 100 -4.64 -11.98 -0.23
N LEU A 101 -5.30 -12.57 -1.22
CA LEU A 101 -6.65 -13.08 -1.09
C LEU A 101 -6.71 -14.59 -1.36
N GLU A 102 -7.68 -15.27 -0.75
CA GLU A 102 -7.87 -16.72 -0.86
C GLU A 102 -8.09 -17.18 -2.31
N SER A 103 -8.73 -16.35 -3.14
CA SER A 103 -8.91 -16.64 -4.57
C SER A 103 -7.61 -16.67 -5.39
N GLY A 104 -6.46 -16.39 -4.78
CA GLY A 104 -5.17 -16.23 -5.46
C GLY A 104 -4.99 -14.87 -6.13
N THR A 105 -5.90 -13.92 -5.88
CA THR A 105 -5.75 -12.54 -6.34
C THR A 105 -5.01 -11.67 -5.30
N THR A 106 -4.55 -10.50 -5.72
CA THR A 106 -3.86 -9.56 -4.83
C THR A 106 -4.31 -8.13 -5.10
N LEU A 107 -4.74 -7.43 -4.05
CA LEU A 107 -4.92 -5.98 -4.10
C LEU A 107 -3.57 -5.29 -3.85
N LEU A 108 -3.05 -4.62 -4.88
CA LEU A 108 -1.80 -3.86 -4.83
C LEU A 108 -2.11 -2.36 -4.66
N LEU A 109 -1.74 -1.80 -3.51
CA LEU A 109 -1.81 -0.37 -3.23
C LEU A 109 -0.46 0.26 -3.59
N GLN A 110 -0.42 0.98 -4.70
CA GLN A 110 0.74 1.76 -5.12
C GLN A 110 0.68 3.14 -4.46
N LEU A 111 1.60 3.46 -3.55
CA LEU A 111 1.54 4.66 -2.70
C LEU A 111 2.50 5.77 -3.15
N PHE A 112 2.75 5.85 -4.46
CA PHE A 112 3.61 6.87 -5.07
C PHE A 112 2.86 8.18 -5.29
N THR A 113 3.29 9.30 -4.70
CA THR A 113 2.55 10.59 -4.70
C THR A 113 1.76 10.93 -5.98
N ALA A 114 2.40 10.98 -7.15
CA ALA A 114 1.71 11.33 -8.41
C ALA A 114 1.01 10.14 -9.10
N ARG A 115 1.36 8.91 -8.71
CA ARG A 115 0.91 7.66 -9.33
C ARG A 115 0.14 6.77 -8.36
N THR A 116 -0.41 7.34 -7.28
CA THR A 116 -1.13 6.55 -6.28
C THR A 116 -2.31 5.88 -6.96
N ASN A 117 -2.38 4.56 -6.84
CA ASN A 117 -3.42 3.74 -7.45
C ASN A 117 -3.65 2.47 -6.63
N VAL A 118 -4.77 1.82 -6.90
CA VAL A 118 -5.09 0.48 -6.37
C VAL A 118 -5.37 -0.42 -7.55
N LEU A 119 -4.61 -1.50 -7.65
CA LEU A 119 -4.70 -2.49 -8.72
C LEU A 119 -5.17 -3.82 -8.13
N LEU A 120 -5.91 -4.58 -8.92
CA LEU A 120 -6.23 -5.97 -8.63
C LEU A 120 -5.44 -6.86 -9.59
N LEU A 121 -4.66 -7.78 -9.02
CA LEU A 121 -3.75 -8.64 -9.76
C LEU A 121 -4.18 -10.11 -9.67
N ARG A 122 -3.89 -10.86 -10.73
CA ARG A 122 -3.85 -12.33 -10.74
C ARG A 122 -2.62 -12.75 -11.53
N ASP A 123 -1.76 -13.58 -10.93
CA ASP A 123 -0.52 -14.05 -11.57
C ASP A 123 0.32 -12.90 -12.19
N SER A 124 0.47 -11.80 -11.44
CA SER A 124 1.14 -10.55 -11.88
C SER A 124 0.46 -9.80 -13.03
N ILE A 125 -0.72 -10.22 -13.50
CA ILE A 125 -1.51 -9.51 -14.52
C ILE A 125 -2.54 -8.62 -13.83
N VAL A 126 -2.61 -7.36 -14.24
CA VAL A 126 -3.64 -6.42 -13.78
C VAL A 126 -4.98 -6.82 -14.39
N ILE A 127 -5.92 -7.27 -13.56
CA ILE A 127 -7.28 -7.60 -13.99
C ILE A 127 -8.26 -6.45 -13.76
N ASP A 128 -7.96 -5.56 -12.81
CA ASP A 128 -8.74 -4.34 -12.59
C ASP A 128 -7.87 -3.23 -11.96
N ALA A 129 -8.29 -1.97 -12.09
CA ALA A 129 -7.58 -0.83 -11.52
C ALA A 129 -8.54 0.31 -11.17
N PHE A 130 -8.26 1.00 -10.05
CA PHE A 130 -9.09 2.13 -9.61
C PHE A 130 -8.97 3.33 -10.54
N LYS A 131 -7.75 3.66 -10.95
CA LYS A 131 -7.48 4.64 -12.02
C LYS A 131 -6.99 3.94 -13.27
N HIS A 132 -7.31 4.54 -14.42
CA HIS A 132 -6.77 4.14 -15.72
C HIS A 132 -7.05 2.67 -16.07
N ARG A 133 -8.21 2.14 -15.66
CA ARG A 133 -8.63 0.75 -15.87
C ARG A 133 -8.42 0.26 -17.30
N GLU A 134 -8.91 1.01 -18.29
CA GLU A 134 -8.83 0.65 -19.72
C GLU A 134 -7.39 0.55 -20.23
N GLN A 135 -6.45 1.25 -19.59
CA GLN A 135 -5.04 1.30 -19.99
C GLN A 135 -4.20 0.24 -19.27
N LEU A 136 -4.60 -0.13 -18.05
CA LEU A 136 -3.84 -1.03 -17.20
C LEU A 136 -4.34 -2.47 -17.25
N ALA A 137 -5.63 -2.72 -17.50
CA ALA A 137 -6.16 -4.07 -17.58
C ALA A 137 -5.44 -4.90 -18.67
N GLY A 138 -5.03 -6.12 -18.32
CA GLY A 138 -4.26 -7.02 -19.18
C GLY A 138 -2.75 -6.75 -19.20
N THR A 139 -2.26 -5.68 -18.57
CA THR A 139 -0.82 -5.42 -18.47
C THR A 139 -0.19 -6.24 -17.35
N THR A 140 1.10 -6.55 -17.49
CA THR A 140 1.87 -7.24 -16.45
C THR A 140 2.47 -6.23 -15.48
N CYS A 141 2.14 -6.37 -14.19
CA CYS A 141 2.91 -5.77 -13.11
C CYS A 141 4.21 -6.56 -12.93
N LEU A 142 5.31 -6.02 -13.46
CA LEU A 142 6.63 -6.65 -13.33
C LEU A 142 6.99 -6.81 -11.86
N ALA A 143 7.21 -8.04 -11.42
CA ALA A 143 7.91 -8.30 -10.17
C ALA A 143 9.36 -7.79 -10.31
N GLN A 144 9.82 -6.99 -9.34
CA GLN A 144 11.17 -6.42 -9.30
C GLN A 144 12.23 -7.48 -8.96
N ASN A 145 12.26 -8.60 -9.71
CA ASN A 145 13.02 -9.82 -9.40
C ASN A 145 14.54 -9.62 -9.40
N ASN A 146 15.05 -8.47 -9.84
CA ASN A 146 16.48 -8.17 -9.90
C ASN A 146 16.89 -6.93 -9.08
N GLN A 147 15.96 -6.30 -8.36
CA GLN A 147 16.32 -5.22 -7.44
C GLN A 147 16.76 -5.78 -6.09
N LYS A 148 17.73 -5.12 -5.45
CA LYS A 148 18.07 -5.41 -4.05
C LYS A 148 16.98 -4.80 -3.16
N SER A 149 16.59 -5.50 -2.09
CA SER A 149 15.64 -4.93 -1.13
C SER A 149 16.18 -3.65 -0.49
N ILE A 150 15.30 -2.74 -0.12
CA ILE A 150 15.64 -1.48 0.56
C ILE A 150 16.47 -1.79 1.82
N ILE A 151 16.08 -2.79 2.61
CA ILE A 151 16.79 -3.20 3.82
C ILE A 151 18.21 -3.69 3.50
N HIS A 152 18.38 -4.56 2.49
CA HIS A 152 19.70 -5.06 2.13
C HIS A 152 20.62 -3.94 1.59
N GLN A 153 20.06 -2.96 0.87
CA GLN A 153 20.82 -1.80 0.42
C GLN A 153 21.29 -0.95 1.61
N LEU A 154 20.43 -0.72 2.61
CA LEU A 154 20.78 0.03 3.81
C LEU A 154 21.79 -0.70 4.70
N GLU A 155 21.67 -2.03 4.82
CA GLU A 155 22.64 -2.84 5.55
C GLU A 155 24.05 -2.74 4.93
N ALA A 156 24.13 -2.72 3.59
CA ALA A 156 25.40 -2.51 2.91
C ALA A 156 26.01 -1.13 3.21
N LEU A 157 25.18 -0.09 3.31
CA LEU A 157 25.62 1.26 3.65
C LEU A 157 26.02 1.38 5.12
N SER A 158 25.31 0.73 6.05
CA SER A 158 25.58 0.82 7.48
C SER A 158 26.93 0.23 7.89
N ARG A 159 27.47 -0.72 7.10
CA ARG A 159 28.82 -1.28 7.28
C ARG A 159 29.94 -0.24 7.14
N ASN A 160 29.67 0.90 6.49
CA ASN A 160 30.58 2.03 6.40
C ASN A 160 29.91 3.27 7.01
N HIS A 161 30.06 3.45 8.32
CA HIS A 161 29.45 4.57 9.05
C HIS A 161 29.79 5.94 8.44
N ALA A 162 31.06 6.18 8.09
CA ALA A 162 31.47 7.45 7.47
C ALA A 162 30.81 7.66 6.10
N GLY A 163 30.71 6.61 5.30
CA GLY A 163 30.02 6.64 4.00
C GLY A 163 28.51 6.82 4.12
N PHE A 164 27.88 6.22 5.13
CA PHE A 164 26.46 6.39 5.43
C PHE A 164 26.14 7.84 5.84
N MET A 165 26.97 8.44 6.69
CA MET A 165 26.81 9.84 7.12
C MET A 165 27.07 10.84 6.00
N ALA A 166 27.97 10.52 5.08
CA ALA A 166 28.24 11.34 3.90
C ALA A 166 27.23 11.10 2.76
N ALA A 167 26.31 10.14 2.89
CA ALA A 167 25.34 9.82 1.86
C ALA A 167 24.37 10.98 1.62
N SER A 168 24.19 11.32 0.34
CA SER A 168 23.14 12.21 -0.08
C SER A 168 21.76 11.54 0.05
N PHE A 169 20.70 12.34 0.13
CA PHE A 169 19.32 11.85 0.22
C PHE A 169 18.99 10.79 -0.85
N ASP A 170 19.44 10.99 -2.10
CA ASP A 170 19.14 10.09 -3.22
C ASP A 170 19.86 8.73 -3.12
N GLN A 171 20.84 8.60 -2.22
CA GLN A 171 21.58 7.36 -1.96
C GLN A 171 20.99 6.56 -0.79
N LEU A 172 19.96 7.07 -0.11
CA LEU A 172 19.33 6.43 1.04
C LEU A 172 17.96 5.86 0.65
N PRO A 173 17.89 4.58 0.24
CA PRO A 173 16.65 3.99 -0.24
C PRO A 173 15.59 3.95 0.87
N GLY A 174 14.35 4.24 0.49
CA GLY A 174 13.20 4.25 1.42
C GLY A 174 13.08 5.51 2.30
N PHE A 175 14.09 6.38 2.32
CA PHE A 175 14.05 7.64 3.07
C PHE A 175 13.12 8.66 2.38
N ASP A 176 12.45 9.47 3.19
CA ASP A 176 11.89 10.74 2.73
C ASP A 176 12.74 11.91 3.26
N ARG A 177 12.48 13.12 2.76
CA ARG A 177 13.25 14.31 3.15
C ARG A 177 13.15 14.61 4.64
N ALA A 178 12.05 14.22 5.29
CA ALA A 178 11.88 14.47 6.72
C ALA A 178 12.76 13.49 7.52
N LEU A 179 12.75 12.21 7.17
CA LEU A 179 13.60 11.20 7.79
C LEU A 179 15.10 11.48 7.58
N TYR A 180 15.47 11.98 6.39
CA TYR A 180 16.84 12.39 6.12
C TYR A 180 17.30 13.57 6.99
N ARG A 181 16.44 14.57 7.20
CA ARG A 181 16.74 15.68 8.11
C ARG A 181 16.90 15.20 9.54
N GLU A 182 15.98 14.35 10.00
CA GLU A 182 16.06 13.77 11.33
C GLU A 182 17.35 12.95 11.52
N LEU A 183 17.79 12.24 10.49
CA LEU A 183 19.05 11.50 10.52
C LEU A 183 20.24 12.44 10.75
N ILE A 184 20.32 13.56 10.01
CA ILE A 184 21.39 14.55 10.15
C ILE A 184 21.34 15.25 11.52
N GLU A 185 20.14 15.53 12.04
CA GLU A 185 19.97 16.23 13.32
C GLU A 185 20.35 15.37 14.54
N ARG A 186 20.28 14.04 14.41
CA ARG A 186 20.56 13.09 15.51
C ARG A 186 22.00 12.56 15.55
N THR A 187 22.83 12.94 14.59
CA THR A 187 24.22 12.47 14.42
C THR A 187 25.21 13.55 14.73
#